data_AF-A0A9X9A2H5-F1
#
_entry.id   AF-A0A9X9A2H5-F1
#
_cell.length_a   1.000
_cell.length_b   1.000
_cell.length_c   1.000
_cell.angle_alpha   90.00
_cell.angle_beta   90.00
_cell.angle_gamma   90.00
#
_symmetry.space_group_name_H-M   'P 1'
#
loop_
_entity.id
_entity.type
_entity.pdbx_description
1 polymer ?
#
loop_
_entity_poly.entity_id
_entity_poly.type
_entity_poly.pdbx_seq_one_letter_code
_entity_poly.pdbx_strand_id
1 'polypeptide(L)' 'EGPYTLLGWSFGGIVAFEMARKLEELGDKVSFLGLLDVHPIEQGKEILSLNIRNAFEELEKFNDQLG' A
#
# COMPACT_ATOMS: atom_id res chain seq x y z
N GLU A 1 -13.44 5.18 -13.91
CA GLU A 1 -13.86 3.81 -14.27
C GLU A 1 -12.64 2.93 -14.41
N GLY A 2 -12.64 1.76 -13.76
CA GLY A 2 -11.59 0.75 -13.84
C GLY A 2 -11.83 -0.32 -14.94
N PRO A 3 -11.11 -1.45 -14.93
CA PRO A 3 -10.55 -2.04 -13.71
C PRO A 3 -9.06 -1.71 -13.42
N TYR A 4 -8.78 -1.35 -12.18
CA TYR A 4 -7.42 -1.14 -11.67
C TYR A 4 -6.79 -2.44 -11.18
N THR A 5 -5.50 -2.60 -11.43
CA THR A 5 -4.66 -3.68 -10.90
C THR A 5 -3.58 -3.08 -10.03
N LEU A 6 -3.59 -3.43 -8.75
CA LEU A 6 -2.65 -2.91 -7.76
C LEU A 6 -1.79 -4.05 -7.21
N LEU A 7 -0.53 -3.75 -6.90
CA LEU A 7 0.39 -4.66 -6.24
C LEU A 7 1.19 -3.84 -5.22
N GLY A 8 1.29 -4.35 -4.00
CA GLY A 8 2.14 -3.75 -2.98
C GLY A 8 2.97 -4.82 -2.27
N TRP A 9 4.23 -4.50 -2.02
CA TRP A 9 5.15 -5.32 -1.23
C TRP A 9 5.41 -4.65 0.12
N SER A 10 5.43 -5.43 1.20
CA SER A 10 5.72 -4.96 2.55
C SER A 10 4.80 -3.77 2.91
N PHE A 11 5.36 -2.61 3.30
CA PHE A 11 4.61 -1.39 3.56
C PHE A 11 3.78 -0.91 2.35
N GLY A 12 4.32 -1.04 1.14
CA GLY A 12 3.60 -0.71 -0.10
C GLY A 12 2.30 -1.50 -0.26
N GLY A 13 2.18 -2.66 0.39
CA GLY A 13 0.93 -3.42 0.48
C GLY A 13 -0.18 -2.70 1.24
N ILE A 14 0.15 -2.03 2.34
CA ILE A 14 -0.82 -1.23 3.11
C ILE A 14 -1.31 -0.05 2.26
N VAL A 15 -0.39 0.59 1.53
CA VAL A 15 -0.73 1.69 0.61
C VAL A 15 -1.63 1.20 -0.52
N ALA A 16 -1.26 0.09 -1.18
CA ALA A 16 -2.05 -0.50 -2.26
C ALA A 16 -3.46 -0.90 -1.80
N PHE A 17 -3.59 -1.42 -0.58
CA PHE A 17 -4.89 -1.74 0.02
C PHE A 17 -5.75 -0.49 0.26
N GLU A 18 -5.20 0.55 0.87
CA GLU A 18 -5.94 1.79 1.11
C GLU A 18 -6.33 2.51 -0.18
N MET A 19 -5.49 2.43 -1.22
CA MET A 19 -5.81 2.92 -2.55
C MET A 19 -6.96 2.12 -3.18
N ALA A 20 -6.94 0.78 -3.08
CA ALA A 20 -8.05 -0.05 -3.56
C ALA A 20 -9.37 0.34 -2.90
N ARG A 21 -9.38 0.49 -1.57
CA ARG A 21 -10.56 0.92 -0.79
C ARG A 21 -11.11 2.24 -1.31
N LYS A 22 -10.26 3.27 -1.45
CA LYS A 22 -10.68 4.59 -1.94
C LYS A 22 -11.21 4.55 -3.37
N LEU A 23 -10.59 3.78 -4.26
CA LEU A 23 -11.08 3.62 -5.63
C LEU A 23 -12.47 2.98 -5.64
N GLU A 24 -12.69 1.92 -4.87
CA GLU A 24 -14.01 1.29 -4.78
C GLU A 24 -15.07 2.22 -4.16
N GLU A 25 -14.72 3.01 -3.14
CA GLU A 25 -15.61 4.04 -2.57
C GLU A 25 -16.01 5.13 -3.58
N LEU A 26 -15.13 5.45 -4.52
CA LEU A 26 -15.40 6.39 -5.61
C LEU A 26 -16.20 5.76 -6.77
N GLY A 27 -16.55 4.48 -6.67
CA GLY A 27 -17.31 3.75 -7.69
C GLY A 27 -16.43 3.14 -8.79
N ASP A 28 -15.11 3.19 -8.64
CA ASP A 28 -14.19 2.52 -9.54
C ASP A 28 -14.06 1.02 -9.22
N LYS A 29 -13.67 0.22 -10.22
CA LYS A 29 -13.46 -1.22 -10.05
C LYS A 29 -11.98 -1.52 -9.85
N VAL A 30 -11.63 -2.32 -8.85
CA VAL A 30 -10.31 -2.94 -8.72
C VAL A 30 -10.44 -4.41 -9.16
N SER A 31 -9.79 -4.81 -10.26
CA SER A 31 -9.82 -6.20 -10.71
C SER A 31 -8.89 -7.11 -9.91
N PHE A 32 -7.83 -6.54 -9.37
CA PHE A 32 -6.81 -7.29 -8.65
C PHE A 32 -6.06 -6.39 -7.67
N LEU A 33 -5.86 -6.91 -6.47
CA LEU A 33 -4.97 -6.34 -5.46
C LEU A 33 -4.05 -7.46 -4.97
N GLY A 34 -2.78 -7.38 -5.31
CA GLY A 34 -1.74 -8.27 -4.81
C GLY A 34 -1.05 -7.68 -3.59
N LEU A 35 -0.94 -8.47 -2.53
CA LEU A 35 -0.23 -8.10 -1.30
C LEU A 35 0.90 -9.12 -1.08
N LEU A 36 2.14 -8.64 -1.16
CA LEU A 36 3.33 -9.48 -0.98
C LEU A 36 3.98 -9.17 0.37
N ASP A 37 4.08 -10.18 1.23
CA ASP A 37 4.73 -10.08 2.55
C ASP A 37 4.16 -8.94 3.42
N VAL A 38 2.84 -8.80 3.41
CA VAL A 38 2.10 -7.76 4.14
C VAL A 38 1.46 -8.38 5.36
N HIS A 39 1.76 -7.84 6.54
CA HIS A 39 1.13 -8.28 7.77
C HIS A 39 -0.15 -7.48 8.07
N PRO A 40 -1.27 -8.13 8.43
CA PRO A 40 -2.47 -7.44 8.88
C PRO A 40 -2.17 -6.60 10.12
N ILE A 41 -2.59 -5.34 10.11
CA ILE A 41 -2.52 -4.49 11.29
C ILE A 41 -3.75 -4.81 12.14
N GLU A 42 -3.57 -5.55 13.24
CA GLU A 42 -4.64 -5.77 14.22
C GLU A 42 -5.08 -4.43 14.83
N GLN A 43 -6.38 -4.14 14.80
CA GLN A 43 -6.93 -2.91 15.38
C GLN A 43 -6.59 -2.85 16.89
N GLY A 44 -5.92 -1.78 17.32
CA GLY A 44 -5.68 -1.50 18.74
C GLY A 44 -4.30 -1.88 19.28
N LYS A 45 -3.40 -2.45 18.48
CA LYS A 45 -1.96 -2.39 18.78
C LYS A 45 -1.38 -1.19 18.06
N GLU A 46 -0.68 -0.35 18.80
CA GLU A 46 -0.01 0.84 18.31
C GLU A 46 0.60 0.63 16.90
N ILE A 47 0.29 1.53 15.96
CA ILE A 47 1.03 1.71 14.70
C ILE A 47 2.41 2.35 15.01
N LEU A 48 3.07 1.90 16.06
CA LEU A 48 4.35 2.42 16.52
C LEU A 48 5.35 1.27 16.51
N SER A 49 5.98 1.08 15.36
CA SER A 49 7.37 0.57 15.19
C SER A 49 7.62 -0.27 13.93
N LEU A 50 6.60 -0.57 13.10
CA LEU A 50 6.88 -0.93 11.71
C LEU A 50 7.38 0.34 11.01
N ASN A 51 8.68 0.57 11.17
CA ASN A 51 9.45 1.77 10.93
C ASN A 51 8.88 2.67 9.83
N ILE A 52 8.09 3.67 10.23
CA ILE A 52 7.73 4.81 9.39
C ILE A 52 8.99 5.39 8.71
N ARG A 53 10.12 5.38 9.42
CA ARG A 53 11.43 5.77 8.89
C ARG A 53 11.94 4.90 7.74
N ASN A 54 11.81 3.57 7.85
CA ASN A 54 12.21 2.64 6.78
C ASN A 54 11.28 2.76 5.57
N ALA A 55 9.98 2.96 5.81
CA ALA A 55 9.00 3.19 4.76
C ALA A 55 9.33 4.47 3.97
N PHE A 56 9.70 5.57 4.65
CA PHE A 56 10.13 6.79 3.97
C PHE A 56 11.47 6.61 3.23
N GLU A 57 12.45 5.93 3.81
CA GLU A 57 13.73 5.63 3.14
C GLU A 57 13.54 4.77 1.88
N GLU A 58 12.60 3.82 1.87
CA GLU A 58 12.26 3.05 0.66
C GLU A 58 11.54 3.89 -0.39
N LEU A 59 10.64 4.79 0.02
CA LEU A 59 9.95 5.70 -0.89
C LEU A 59 10.93 6.68 -1.56
N GLU A 60 11.90 7.23 -0.81
CA GLU A 60 12.95 8.08 -1.37
C GLU A 60 13.82 7.31 -2.37
N LYS A 61 14.27 6.09 -2.04
CA LYS A 61 15.04 5.24 -2.97
C LYS A 61 14.27 4.95 -4.27
N PHE A 62 12.97 4.69 -4.17
CA PHE A 62 12.14 4.43 -5.34
C PHE A 62 11.98 5.68 -6.21
N ASN A 63 11.82 6.86 -5.60
CA ASN A 63 11.72 8.13 -6.33
C ASN A 63 13.02 8.46 -7.09
N ASP A 64 14.18 8.15 -6.53
CA ASP A 64 15.48 8.34 -7.18
C ASP A 64 15.70 7.38 -8.36
N GLN A 65 15.08 6.20 -8.35
CA GLN A 65 15.15 5.22 -9.45
C GLN A 65 14.25 5.54 -10.64
N LEU A 66 13.31 6.48 -10.48
CA LEU A 66 12.45 6.97 -11.56
C LEU A 66 13.03 8.20 -12.28
N GLY A 67 14.28 8.58 -11.96
CA GLY A 67 15.09 9.55 -12.71
C GLY A 67 15.69 8.96 -13.98
#